data_AF-Q0RU15-F1
#
_entry.id   AF-Q0RU15-F1
#
_cell.length_a   1.000
_cell.length_b   1.000
_cell.length_c   1.000
_cell.angle_alpha   90.00
_cell.angle_beta   90.00
_cell.angle_gamma   90.00
#
_symmetry.space_group_name_H-M   'P 1'
#
loop_
_entity.id
_entity.type
_entity.pdbx_description
1 polymer ?
#
loop_
_entity_poly.entity_id
_entity_poly.type
_entity_poly.pdbx_seq_one_letter_code
_entity_poly.pdbx_strand_id
1 'polypeptide(L)'
;MSSPGPDAAFGEVGREIASEVTAWALAVTPLVGLVAELVIAALFADLGVSTSVLLGLLVGWACGLPLAIADYRALRRLGEDPAHWAVALVAPWAYLCARAIRRRPAPWTTWAALGLCATLTLLTILVSTPLTRSVLTANAVFDQGRVQREIAAQVKSQSGVTVKVSCPKDPPLSAGSTFRCLVRGGGGAGFATVTMEDGSGSYTWVIP
;
A
#
# COMPACT_ATOMS: atom_id res chain seq x y z
N MET A 1 -47.00 -31.45 -8.51
CA MET A 1 -45.64 -30.89 -8.38
C MET A 1 -44.98 -30.97 -9.75
N SER A 2 -45.02 -29.88 -10.52
CA SER A 2 -44.29 -29.83 -11.80
C SER A 2 -42.81 -29.63 -11.50
N SER A 3 -41.96 -30.56 -11.93
CA SER A 3 -40.51 -30.34 -11.90
C SER A 3 -40.17 -29.12 -12.76
N PRO A 4 -39.29 -28.23 -12.28
CA PRO A 4 -38.80 -27.13 -13.10
C PRO A 4 -38.11 -27.68 -14.36
N GLY A 5 -38.33 -27.03 -15.51
CA GLY A 5 -37.66 -27.37 -16.76
C GLY A 5 -36.14 -27.17 -16.67
N PRO A 6 -35.35 -27.87 -17.50
CA PRO A 6 -33.88 -27.87 -17.43
C PRO A 6 -33.29 -26.44 -17.46
N ASP A 7 -33.87 -25.52 -18.23
CA ASP A 7 -33.41 -24.12 -18.33
C ASP A 7 -33.50 -23.36 -16.99
N ALA A 8 -34.51 -23.66 -16.18
CA ALA A 8 -34.68 -23.04 -14.87
C ALA A 8 -33.64 -23.54 -13.87
N ALA A 9 -33.29 -24.82 -13.92
CA ALA A 9 -32.26 -25.42 -13.08
C ALA A 9 -30.87 -24.85 -13.41
N PHE A 10 -30.51 -24.70 -14.69
CA PHE A 10 -29.24 -24.07 -15.08
C PHE A 10 -29.12 -22.62 -14.61
N GLY A 11 -30.21 -21.85 -14.69
CA GLY A 11 -30.23 -20.46 -14.22
C GLY A 11 -30.12 -20.30 -12.71
N GLU A 12 -30.53 -21.31 -11.93
CA GLU A 12 -30.40 -21.33 -10.46
C GLU A 12 -28.96 -21.64 -10.03
N VAL A 13 -28.35 -22.68 -10.62
CA VAL A 13 -26.93 -23.03 -10.40
C VAL A 13 -26.01 -21.86 -10.75
N GLY A 14 -26.26 -21.17 -11.86
CA GLY A 14 -25.45 -19.99 -12.24
C GLY A 14 -25.54 -18.83 -11.24
N ARG A 15 -26.70 -18.61 -10.61
CA ARG A 15 -26.88 -17.58 -9.57
C ARG A 15 -26.19 -17.95 -8.27
N GLU A 16 -26.20 -19.23 -7.90
CA GLU A 16 -25.50 -19.72 -6.72
C GLU A 16 -23.98 -19.52 -6.86
N ILE A 17 -23.41 -19.94 -8.00
CA ILE A 17 -21.98 -19.71 -8.31
C ILE A 17 -21.64 -18.21 -8.24
N ALA A 18 -22.47 -17.33 -8.80
CA ALA A 18 -22.23 -15.89 -8.75
C ALA A 18 -22.21 -15.34 -7.30
N SER A 19 -23.05 -15.87 -6.41
CA SER A 19 -23.08 -15.49 -4.99
C SER A 19 -21.85 -15.97 -4.21
N GLU A 20 -21.24 -17.08 -4.63
CA GLU A 20 -20.00 -17.58 -4.04
C GLU A 20 -18.79 -16.78 -4.55
N VAL A 21 -18.73 -16.53 -5.85
CA VAL A 21 -17.65 -15.74 -6.47
C VAL A 21 -17.58 -14.34 -5.85
N THR A 22 -18.74 -13.70 -5.61
CA THR A 22 -18.80 -12.38 -4.98
C THR A 22 -18.34 -12.40 -3.51
N ALA A 23 -18.61 -13.48 -2.76
CA ALA A 23 -18.11 -13.66 -1.39
C ALA A 23 -16.57 -13.76 -1.36
N TRP A 24 -15.99 -14.55 -2.27
CA TRP A 24 -14.53 -14.68 -2.38
C TRP A 24 -13.87 -13.41 -2.88
N ALA A 25 -14.50 -12.70 -3.83
CA ALA A 25 -14.01 -11.40 -4.29
C ALA A 25 -13.96 -10.38 -3.14
N LEU A 26 -14.98 -10.35 -2.28
CA LEU A 26 -14.99 -9.54 -1.06
C LEU A 26 -13.85 -9.91 -0.11
N ALA A 27 -13.58 -11.21 0.07
CA ALA A 27 -12.53 -11.67 0.98
C ALA A 27 -11.12 -11.20 0.58
N VAL A 28 -10.89 -10.96 -0.70
CA VAL A 28 -9.58 -10.52 -1.24
C VAL A 28 -9.42 -9.00 -1.29
N THR A 29 -10.46 -8.22 -0.95
CA THR A 29 -10.42 -6.75 -0.93
C THR A 29 -9.25 -6.13 -0.14
N PRO A 30 -8.73 -6.71 0.97
CA PRO A 30 -7.57 -6.15 1.65
C PRO A 30 -6.29 -6.13 0.80
N LEU A 31 -6.16 -7.06 -0.16
CA LEU A 31 -5.01 -7.07 -1.08
C LEU A 31 -5.09 -5.94 -2.10
N VAL A 32 -6.29 -5.58 -2.55
CA VAL A 32 -6.48 -4.43 -3.45
C VAL A 32 -6.06 -3.15 -2.75
N GLY A 33 -6.42 -2.99 -1.47
CA GLY A 33 -5.98 -1.85 -0.66
C GLY A 33 -4.47 -1.80 -0.48
N LEU A 34 -3.81 -2.94 -0.22
CA LEU A 34 -2.35 -3.03 -0.11
C LEU A 34 -1.65 -2.65 -1.43
N VAL A 35 -2.15 -3.13 -2.58
CA VAL A 35 -1.57 -2.76 -3.87
C VAL A 35 -1.74 -1.26 -4.14
N ALA A 36 -2.92 -0.70 -3.86
CA ALA A 36 -3.17 0.73 -3.99
C ALA A 36 -2.25 1.56 -3.09
N GLU A 37 -2.03 1.14 -1.84
CA GLU A 37 -1.07 1.76 -0.92
C GLU A 37 0.32 1.87 -1.54
N LEU A 38 0.85 0.77 -2.08
CA LEU A 38 2.20 0.74 -2.65
C LEU A 38 2.33 1.61 -3.90
N VAL A 39 1.30 1.61 -4.75
CA VAL A 39 1.24 2.49 -5.92
C VAL A 39 1.21 3.96 -5.49
N ILE A 40 0.41 4.31 -4.49
CA ILE A 40 0.34 5.68 -3.96
C ILE A 40 1.69 6.10 -3.36
N ALA A 41 2.31 5.23 -2.56
CA ALA A 41 3.62 5.49 -1.98
C ALA A 41 4.71 5.69 -3.05
N ALA A 42 4.67 4.92 -4.14
CA ALA A 42 5.61 5.04 -5.24
C ALA A 42 5.42 6.33 -6.06
N LEU A 43 4.16 6.74 -6.29
CA LEU A 43 3.85 7.91 -7.10
C LEU A 43 3.91 9.23 -6.33
N PHE A 44 3.70 9.20 -5.02
CA PHE A 44 3.54 10.38 -4.17
C PHE A 44 4.38 10.27 -2.89
N ALA A 45 5.70 10.24 -3.05
CA ALA A 45 6.64 10.08 -1.94
C ALA A 45 6.49 11.15 -0.83
N ASP A 46 6.00 12.35 -1.18
CA ASP A 46 5.83 13.47 -0.25
C ASP A 46 4.68 13.30 0.76
N LEU A 47 3.73 12.36 0.51
CA LEU A 47 2.57 12.16 1.38
C LEU A 47 2.93 11.48 2.72
N GLY A 48 4.11 10.86 2.80
CA GLY A 48 4.55 10.08 3.96
C GLY A 48 3.83 8.72 4.08
N VAL A 49 4.39 7.86 4.94
CA VAL A 49 3.93 6.47 5.12
C VAL A 49 2.48 6.43 5.63
N SER A 50 2.15 7.22 6.65
CA SER A 50 0.82 7.18 7.30
C SER A 50 -0.32 7.50 6.33
N THR A 51 -0.15 8.56 5.53
CA THR A 51 -1.15 8.97 4.53
C THR A 51 -1.31 7.92 3.44
N SER A 52 -0.20 7.33 2.97
CA SER A 52 -0.24 6.28 1.94
C SER A 52 -1.01 5.05 2.41
N VAL A 53 -0.75 4.60 3.64
CA VAL A 53 -1.47 3.49 4.29
C VAL A 53 -2.97 3.80 4.41
N LEU A 54 -3.33 5.00 4.89
CA LEU A 54 -4.72 5.41 5.04
C LEU A 54 -5.45 5.43 3.68
N LEU A 55 -4.83 5.99 2.64
CA LEU A 55 -5.43 6.05 1.31
C LEU A 55 -5.59 4.65 0.70
N GLY A 56 -4.60 3.76 0.84
CA GLY A 56 -4.71 2.37 0.39
C GLY A 56 -5.87 1.64 1.06
N LEU A 57 -6.05 1.81 2.38
CA LEU A 57 -7.18 1.25 3.11
C LEU A 57 -8.52 1.77 2.57
N LEU A 58 -8.64 3.08 2.33
CA LEU A 58 -9.84 3.70 1.78
C LEU A 58 -10.16 3.19 0.37
N VAL A 59 -9.15 2.99 -0.48
CA VAL A 59 -9.34 2.39 -1.82
C VAL A 59 -9.86 0.96 -1.70
N GLY A 60 -9.25 0.13 -0.83
CA GLY A 60 -9.72 -1.23 -0.58
C GLY A 60 -11.18 -1.27 -0.10
N TRP A 61 -11.56 -0.37 0.81
CA TRP A 61 -12.94 -0.23 1.29
C TRP A 61 -13.90 0.23 0.19
N ALA A 62 -13.51 1.24 -0.59
CA ALA A 62 -14.31 1.74 -1.70
C ALA A 62 -14.56 0.66 -2.76
N CYS A 63 -13.56 -0.18 -3.05
CA CYS A 63 -13.70 -1.34 -3.94
C CYS A 63 -14.58 -2.46 -3.36
N GLY A 64 -14.59 -2.63 -2.03
CA GLY A 64 -15.44 -3.62 -1.36
C GLY A 64 -16.93 -3.27 -1.37
N LEU A 65 -17.27 -1.98 -1.37
CA LEU A 65 -18.67 -1.53 -1.34
C LEU A 65 -19.53 -2.01 -2.54
N PRO A 66 -19.12 -1.84 -3.81
CA PRO A 66 -19.89 -2.33 -4.95
C PRO A 66 -20.01 -3.86 -4.95
N LEU A 67 -18.99 -4.58 -4.46
CA LEU A 67 -19.05 -6.03 -4.31
C LEU A 67 -20.08 -6.46 -3.26
N ALA A 68 -20.17 -5.76 -2.12
CA ALA A 68 -21.20 -5.99 -1.11
C ALA A 68 -22.60 -5.69 -1.64
N ILE A 69 -22.77 -4.65 -2.46
CA ILE A 69 -24.05 -4.34 -3.12
C ILE A 69 -24.42 -5.44 -4.14
N ALA A 70 -23.45 -5.92 -4.92
CA ALA A 70 -23.67 -7.00 -5.88
C ALA A 70 -24.08 -8.31 -5.18
N ASP A 71 -23.38 -8.66 -4.11
CA ASP A 71 -23.69 -9.84 -3.28
C ASP A 71 -25.08 -9.74 -2.64
N TYR A 72 -25.40 -8.61 -2.00
CA TYR A 72 -26.72 -8.34 -1.45
C TYR A 72 -27.85 -8.50 -2.49
N ARG A 73 -27.65 -7.98 -3.70
CA ARG A 73 -28.62 -8.12 -4.80
C ARG A 73 -28.72 -9.56 -5.30
N ALA A 74 -27.61 -10.29 -5.38
CA ALA A 74 -27.59 -11.70 -5.76
C ALA A 74 -28.38 -12.56 -4.76
N LEU A 75 -28.13 -12.36 -3.46
CA LEU A 75 -28.82 -13.07 -2.38
C LEU A 75 -30.33 -12.77 -2.35
N ARG A 76 -30.73 -11.51 -2.52
CA ARG A 76 -32.16 -11.17 -2.63
C ARG A 76 -32.84 -11.82 -3.83
N ARG A 77 -32.14 -12.00 -4.96
CA ARG A 77 -32.69 -12.70 -6.14
C ARG A 77 -32.85 -14.21 -5.92
N LEU A 78 -32.17 -14.78 -4.93
CA LEU A 78 -32.34 -16.16 -4.49
C LEU A 78 -33.47 -16.31 -3.45
N GLY A 79 -34.16 -15.23 -3.10
CA GLY A 79 -35.26 -15.25 -2.12
C GLY A 79 -34.79 -15.29 -0.67
N GLU A 80 -33.51 -15.04 -0.42
CA GLU A 80 -32.97 -14.97 0.93
C GLU A 80 -33.04 -13.56 1.52
N ASP A 81 -32.95 -13.48 2.85
CA ASP A 81 -32.89 -12.21 3.60
C ASP A 81 -31.44 -11.88 4.05
N PRO A 82 -30.61 -11.30 3.17
CA PRO A 82 -29.21 -11.00 3.48
C PRO A 82 -29.06 -9.85 4.48
N ALA A 83 -27.85 -9.72 5.02
CA ALA A 83 -27.46 -8.52 5.75
C ALA A 83 -27.51 -7.29 4.83
N HIS A 84 -27.91 -6.12 5.36
CA HIS A 84 -27.92 -4.90 4.57
C HIS A 84 -26.49 -4.52 4.13
N TRP A 85 -26.32 -4.15 2.87
CA TRP A 85 -25.01 -3.78 2.29
C TRP A 85 -24.28 -2.67 3.09
N ALA A 86 -25.02 -1.82 3.80
CA ALA A 86 -24.47 -0.75 4.64
C ALA A 86 -23.52 -1.24 5.74
N VAL A 87 -23.59 -2.51 6.16
CA VAL A 87 -22.62 -3.09 7.11
C VAL A 87 -21.19 -3.06 6.53
N ALA A 88 -21.05 -3.10 5.21
CA ALA A 88 -19.76 -2.99 4.53
C ALA A 88 -19.09 -1.62 4.71
N LEU A 89 -19.83 -0.58 5.12
CA LEU A 89 -19.25 0.74 5.43
C LEU A 89 -18.35 0.70 6.67
N VAL A 90 -18.58 -0.24 7.58
CA VAL A 90 -17.72 -0.43 8.76
C VAL A 90 -16.44 -1.13 8.34
N ALA A 91 -16.56 -2.26 7.66
CA ALA A 91 -15.47 -3.00 7.06
C ALA A 91 -15.99 -4.14 6.16
N PRO A 92 -15.20 -4.61 5.18
CA PRO A 92 -15.54 -5.80 4.38
C PRO A 92 -15.76 -7.06 5.23
N TRP A 93 -14.94 -7.28 6.25
CA TRP A 93 -15.09 -8.44 7.16
C TRP A 93 -16.36 -8.35 8.00
N ALA A 94 -16.81 -7.14 8.37
CA ALA A 94 -18.04 -6.95 9.14
C ALA A 94 -19.28 -7.37 8.34
N TYR A 95 -19.30 -7.07 7.03
CA TYR A 95 -20.35 -7.54 6.13
C TYR A 95 -20.38 -9.08 6.03
N LEU A 96 -19.22 -9.72 5.87
CA LEU A 96 -19.12 -11.18 5.82
C LEU A 96 -19.54 -11.84 7.15
N CYS A 97 -19.19 -11.25 8.29
CA CYS A 97 -19.70 -11.66 9.60
C CYS A 97 -21.23 -11.60 9.67
N ALA A 98 -21.82 -10.46 9.28
CA ALA A 98 -23.27 -10.27 9.30
C ALA A 98 -23.99 -11.26 8.38
N ARG A 99 -23.41 -11.56 7.20
CA ARG A 99 -23.91 -12.59 6.28
C ARG A 99 -23.85 -13.99 6.92
N ALA A 100 -22.73 -14.35 7.53
CA ALA A 100 -22.54 -15.66 8.19
C ALA A 100 -23.53 -15.86 9.36
N ILE A 101 -23.82 -14.81 10.12
CA ILE A 101 -24.75 -14.88 11.25
C ILE A 101 -26.20 -15.03 10.79
N ARG A 102 -26.60 -14.36 9.70
CA ARG A 102 -27.99 -14.39 9.20
C ARG A 102 -28.35 -15.67 8.45
N ARG A 103 -27.42 -16.24 7.68
CA ARG A 103 -27.63 -17.55 7.03
C ARG A 103 -27.40 -18.67 8.04
N ARG A 104 -28.39 -19.08 8.83
CA ARG A 104 -28.28 -20.30 9.67
C ARG A 104 -29.14 -21.44 9.13
N PRO A 105 -28.58 -22.63 8.83
CA PRO A 105 -27.16 -23.00 8.91
C PRO A 105 -26.31 -22.38 7.78
N ALA A 106 -25.16 -21.80 8.13
CA ALA A 106 -24.27 -21.18 7.15
C ALA A 106 -23.43 -22.25 6.46
N PRO A 107 -23.27 -22.20 5.13
CA PRO A 107 -22.33 -23.08 4.45
C PRO A 107 -20.90 -22.76 4.91
N TRP A 108 -20.06 -23.80 4.98
CA TRP A 108 -18.64 -23.68 5.38
C TRP A 108 -17.89 -22.62 4.55
N THR A 109 -18.24 -22.47 3.27
CA THR A 109 -17.66 -21.46 2.37
C THR A 109 -17.80 -20.03 2.88
N THR A 110 -18.91 -19.70 3.56
CA THR A 110 -19.13 -18.36 4.13
C THR A 110 -18.18 -18.08 5.30
N TRP A 111 -17.93 -19.07 6.16
CA TRP A 111 -16.97 -18.96 7.25
C TRP A 111 -15.53 -18.91 6.76
N ALA A 112 -15.20 -19.69 5.72
CA ALA A 112 -13.89 -19.67 5.09
C ALA A 112 -13.58 -18.29 4.46
N ALA A 113 -14.54 -17.69 3.74
CA ALA A 113 -14.39 -16.36 3.15
C ALA A 113 -14.17 -15.28 4.23
N LEU A 114 -14.91 -15.36 5.34
CA LEU A 114 -14.70 -14.48 6.49
C LEU A 114 -13.30 -14.64 7.11
N GLY A 115 -12.89 -15.89 7.38
CA GLY A 115 -11.58 -16.19 7.95
C GLY A 115 -10.44 -15.68 7.07
N LEU A 116 -10.55 -15.86 5.75
CA LEU A 116 -9.60 -15.34 4.77
C LEU A 116 -9.56 -13.80 4.82
N CYS A 117 -10.71 -13.14 4.77
CA CYS A 117 -10.80 -11.68 4.81
C CYS A 117 -10.16 -11.10 6.07
N ALA A 118 -10.45 -11.67 7.24
CA ALA A 118 -9.89 -11.23 8.51
C ALA A 118 -8.37 -11.44 8.56
N THR A 119 -7.90 -12.60 8.10
CA THR A 119 -6.47 -12.94 8.05
C THR A 119 -5.72 -12.00 7.11
N LEU A 120 -6.23 -11.75 5.91
CA LEU A 120 -5.63 -10.83 4.95
C LEU A 120 -5.63 -9.38 5.46
N THR A 121 -6.70 -8.95 6.14
CA THR A 121 -6.75 -7.62 6.76
C THR A 121 -5.65 -7.47 7.82
N LEU A 122 -5.51 -8.45 8.71
CA LEU A 122 -4.47 -8.45 9.73
C LEU A 122 -3.07 -8.46 9.11
N LEU A 123 -2.85 -9.31 8.10
CA LEU A 123 -1.58 -9.39 7.39
C LEU A 123 -1.23 -8.06 6.74
N THR A 124 -2.16 -7.46 5.98
CA THR A 124 -1.99 -6.13 5.36
C THR A 124 -1.61 -5.08 6.39
N ILE A 125 -2.28 -5.03 7.55
CA ILE A 125 -1.92 -4.08 8.62
C ILE A 125 -0.48 -4.31 9.09
N LEU A 126 -0.09 -5.56 9.33
CA LEU A 126 1.26 -5.90 9.83
C LEU A 126 2.36 -5.58 8.81
N VAL A 127 2.12 -5.81 7.51
CA VAL A 127 3.15 -5.62 6.47
C VAL A 127 3.15 -4.24 5.83
N SER A 128 2.06 -3.48 5.92
CA SER A 128 1.90 -2.15 5.27
C SER A 128 3.08 -1.21 5.53
N THR A 129 3.41 -0.99 6.80
CA THR A 129 4.45 -0.03 7.21
C THR A 129 5.86 -0.41 6.72
N PRO A 130 6.38 -1.64 6.96
CA PRO A 130 7.70 -2.00 6.46
C PRO A 130 7.75 -2.00 4.92
N LEU A 131 6.69 -2.48 4.26
CA LEU A 131 6.63 -2.58 2.80
C LEU A 131 6.63 -1.19 2.14
N THR A 132 5.82 -0.27 2.66
CA THR A 132 5.75 1.11 2.17
C THR A 132 7.05 1.88 2.40
N ARG A 133 7.73 1.66 3.54
CA ARG A 133 9.07 2.21 3.74
C ARG A 133 10.04 1.70 2.68
N SER A 134 10.06 0.40 2.41
CA SER A 134 10.92 -0.17 1.36
C SER A 134 10.67 0.44 -0.02
N VAL A 135 9.41 0.65 -0.40
CA VAL A 135 9.05 1.30 -1.68
C VAL A 135 9.50 2.76 -1.72
N LEU A 136 9.32 3.51 -0.64
CA LEU A 136 9.78 4.90 -0.56
C LEU A 136 11.31 4.99 -0.66
N THR A 137 12.04 4.10 0.02
CA THR A 137 13.51 4.06 -0.06
C THR A 137 14.01 3.62 -1.43
N ALA A 138 13.32 2.67 -2.09
CA ALA A 138 13.70 2.24 -3.44
C ALA A 138 13.50 3.35 -4.49
N ASN A 139 12.55 4.26 -4.26
CA ASN A 139 12.31 5.43 -5.11
C ASN A 139 13.05 6.69 -4.65
N ALA A 140 13.77 6.65 -3.53
CA ALA A 140 14.65 7.73 -3.11
C ALA A 140 15.85 7.79 -4.06
N VAL A 141 15.64 8.35 -5.24
CA VAL A 141 16.71 8.73 -6.15
C VAL A 141 17.57 9.72 -5.37
N PHE A 142 18.81 9.33 -5.08
CA PHE A 142 19.78 10.20 -4.44
C PHE A 142 19.92 11.48 -5.28
N ASP A 143 19.33 12.58 -4.81
CA ASP A 143 19.43 13.89 -5.45
C ASP A 143 20.82 14.47 -5.14
N GLN A 144 21.77 14.08 -5.98
CA GLN A 144 23.15 14.55 -5.95
C GLN A 144 23.23 16.08 -5.98
N GLY A 145 22.31 16.74 -6.69
CA GLY A 145 22.24 18.20 -6.78
C GLY A 145 21.84 18.84 -5.45
N ARG A 146 20.90 18.24 -4.72
CA ARG A 146 20.53 18.67 -3.37
C ARG A 146 21.69 18.56 -2.41
N VAL A 147 22.38 17.41 -2.37
CA VAL A 147 23.55 17.20 -1.49
C VAL A 147 24.66 18.21 -1.79
N GLN A 148 24.96 18.45 -3.06
CA GLN A 148 25.96 19.45 -3.46
C GLN A 148 25.60 20.87 -3.01
N ARG A 149 24.32 21.27 -3.13
CA ARG A 149 23.83 22.58 -2.69
C ARG A 149 23.88 22.73 -1.18
N GLU A 150 23.53 21.69 -0.44
CA GLU A 150 23.49 21.70 1.02
C GLU A 150 24.90 21.79 1.62
N ILE A 151 25.84 20.96 1.15
CA ILE A 151 27.25 21.06 1.55
C ILE A 151 27.81 22.45 1.21
N ALA A 152 27.53 22.97 0.00
CA ALA A 152 28.01 24.30 -0.39
C ALA A 152 27.45 25.43 0.50
N ALA A 153 26.16 25.37 0.83
CA ALA A 153 25.50 26.35 1.69
C ALA A 153 26.09 26.32 3.11
N GLN A 154 26.32 25.15 3.67
CA GLN A 154 26.86 24.99 5.02
C GLN A 154 28.34 25.37 5.11
N VAL A 155 29.15 25.04 4.09
CA VAL A 155 30.54 25.53 4.02
C VAL A 155 30.56 27.05 3.95
N LYS A 156 29.66 27.65 3.15
CA LYS A 156 29.54 29.11 3.08
C LYS A 156 29.11 29.73 4.41
N SER A 157 28.20 29.10 5.16
CA SER A 157 27.79 29.62 6.46
C SER A 157 28.89 29.53 7.53
N GLN A 158 29.74 28.49 7.49
CA GLN A 158 30.81 28.29 8.47
C GLN A 158 32.08 29.09 8.14
N SER A 159 32.46 29.13 6.86
CA SER A 159 33.73 29.72 6.42
C SER A 159 33.60 31.09 5.76
N GLY A 160 32.38 31.51 5.39
CA GLY A 160 32.13 32.71 4.58
C GLY A 160 32.51 32.57 3.09
N VAL A 161 33.12 31.44 2.69
CA VAL A 161 33.61 31.22 1.33
C VAL A 161 32.54 30.53 0.48
N THR A 162 32.32 31.05 -0.73
CA THR A 162 31.47 30.36 -1.70
C THR A 162 32.26 29.24 -2.36
N VAL A 163 31.78 28.00 -2.22
CA VAL A 163 32.42 26.80 -2.77
C VAL A 163 31.52 26.13 -3.81
N LYS A 164 32.14 25.48 -4.79
CA LYS A 164 31.50 24.57 -5.74
C LYS A 164 31.78 23.14 -5.32
N VAL A 165 30.71 22.38 -5.08
CA VAL A 165 30.79 20.97 -4.70
C VAL A 165 30.50 20.10 -5.93
N SER A 166 31.25 19.02 -6.11
CA SER A 166 31.06 18.06 -7.20
C SER A 166 31.22 16.64 -6.66
N CYS A 167 30.13 15.90 -6.64
CA CYS A 167 30.13 14.50 -6.18
C CYS A 167 30.31 13.54 -7.38
N PRO A 168 30.63 12.26 -7.15
CA PRO A 168 30.66 11.23 -8.20
C PRO A 168 29.28 11.06 -8.83
N LYS A 169 29.21 10.72 -10.13
CA LYS A 169 27.92 10.52 -10.84
C LYS A 169 27.11 9.36 -10.26
N ASP A 170 27.77 8.27 -9.93
CA ASP A 170 27.16 7.05 -9.39
C ASP A 170 27.81 6.68 -8.04
N PRO A 171 27.46 7.38 -6.94
CA PRO A 171 27.95 7.02 -5.62
C PRO A 171 27.25 5.74 -5.12
N PRO A 172 27.93 4.91 -4.31
CA PRO A 172 27.29 3.77 -3.66
C PRO A 172 26.21 4.28 -2.69
N LEU A 173 24.97 3.83 -2.84
CA LEU A 173 23.82 4.25 -2.00
C LEU A 173 23.43 3.24 -0.92
N SER A 174 24.25 2.22 -0.69
CA SER A 174 24.01 1.23 0.35
C SER A 174 24.17 1.86 1.75
N ALA A 175 23.37 1.44 2.73
CA ALA A 175 23.56 1.87 4.11
C ALA A 175 24.98 1.59 4.61
N GLY A 176 25.63 2.59 5.21
CA GLY A 176 27.02 2.54 5.66
C GLY A 176 28.06 2.76 4.56
N SER A 177 27.67 2.98 3.30
CA SER A 177 28.61 3.35 2.24
C SER A 177 29.14 4.77 2.46
N THR A 178 30.34 5.02 1.95
CA THR A 178 30.94 6.36 1.95
C THR A 178 31.41 6.73 0.56
N PHE A 179 31.30 8.01 0.23
CA PHE A 179 31.86 8.58 -0.99
C PHE A 179 32.36 10.01 -0.75
N ARG A 180 33.22 10.48 -1.66
CA ARG A 180 33.89 11.78 -1.51
C ARG A 180 33.38 12.76 -2.53
N CYS A 181 32.92 13.92 -2.08
CA CYS A 181 32.59 15.05 -2.92
C CYS A 181 33.76 16.04 -2.94
N LEU A 182 34.14 16.48 -4.13
CA LEU A 182 35.17 17.48 -4.32
C LEU A 182 34.60 18.87 -4.02
N VAL A 183 35.22 19.62 -3.12
CA VAL A 183 34.85 20.98 -2.75
C VAL A 183 35.92 21.93 -3.27
N ARG A 184 35.55 22.92 -4.09
CA ARG A 184 36.48 23.92 -4.65
C ARG A 184 36.01 25.33 -4.32
N GLY A 185 36.86 26.16 -3.72
CA GLY A 185 36.56 27.57 -3.46
C GLY A 185 37.63 28.26 -2.63
N GLY A 186 37.64 29.59 -2.63
CA GLY A 186 38.61 30.39 -1.84
C GLY A 186 40.07 30.21 -2.23
N GLY A 187 40.36 29.77 -3.47
CA GLY A 187 41.72 29.50 -3.95
C GLY A 187 42.24 28.09 -3.63
N GLY A 188 41.45 27.25 -2.95
CA GLY A 188 41.82 25.87 -2.60
C GLY A 188 40.82 24.81 -3.08
N ALA A 189 41.22 23.55 -2.93
CA ALA A 189 40.36 22.38 -3.14
C ALA A 189 40.49 21.41 -1.97
N GLY A 190 39.37 20.86 -1.52
CA GLY A 190 39.28 19.86 -0.46
C GLY A 190 38.26 18.78 -0.80
N PHE A 191 38.08 17.82 0.12
CA PHE A 191 37.10 16.75 -0.05
C PHE A 191 36.16 16.72 1.16
N ALA A 192 34.85 16.68 0.90
CA ALA A 192 33.86 16.32 1.90
C ALA A 192 33.59 14.81 1.80
N THR A 193 33.67 14.10 2.91
CA THR A 193 33.30 12.69 2.98
C THR A 193 31.84 12.61 3.40
N VAL A 194 31.02 11.99 2.55
CA VAL A 194 29.59 11.74 2.80
C VAL A 194 29.42 10.27 3.15
N THR A 195 28.69 10.01 4.24
CA THR A 195 28.36 8.68 4.74
C THR A 195 26.85 8.49 4.64
N MET A 196 26.41 7.45 3.95
CA MET A 196 25.00 7.09 3.87
C MET A 196 24.59 6.40 5.18
N GLU A 197 23.65 6.98 5.91
CA GLU A 197 23.13 6.36 7.14
C GLU A 197 22.18 5.21 6.82
N ASP A 198 21.40 5.37 5.75
CA ASP A 198 20.44 4.38 5.29
C ASP A 198 20.26 4.43 3.76
N GLY A 199 19.50 3.45 3.23
CA GLY A 199 19.10 3.43 1.83
C GLY A 199 17.94 4.38 1.49
N SER A 200 17.50 5.23 2.43
CA SER A 200 16.42 6.19 2.23
C SER A 200 16.90 7.56 1.74
N GLY A 201 18.23 7.75 1.66
CA GLY A 201 18.83 9.03 1.31
C GLY A 201 19.24 9.87 2.53
N SER A 202 19.17 9.32 3.76
CA SER A 202 19.75 9.96 4.94
C SER A 202 21.28 9.87 4.88
N TYR A 203 21.96 10.98 5.17
CA TYR A 203 23.42 11.04 5.10
C TYR A 203 23.99 12.00 6.15
N THR A 204 25.20 11.69 6.60
CA THR A 204 26.05 12.60 7.35
C THR A 204 27.29 12.93 6.54
N TRP A 205 27.90 14.08 6.81
CA TRP A 205 29.13 14.44 6.12
C TRP A 205 30.09 15.21 7.02
N VAL A 206 31.37 15.05 6.72
CA VAL A 206 32.47 15.73 7.42
C VAL A 206 33.49 16.25 6.40
N ILE A 207 34.07 17.41 6.70
CA ILE A 207 35.26 17.92 6.02
C ILE A 207 36.42 17.69 6.99
N PRO A 208 37.37 16.81 6.66
CA PRO A 208 38.57 16.58 7.46
C PRO A 208 39.51 17.78 7.45
#